data_AF-A0A844HS22-F1
#
_entry.id   AF-A0A844HS22-F1
#
_cell.length_a   1.000
_cell.length_b   1.000
_cell.length_c   1.000
_cell.angle_alpha   90.00
_cell.angle_beta   90.00
_cell.angle_gamma   90.00
#
_symmetry.space_group_name_H-M   'P 1'
#
loop_
_entity.id
_entity.type
_entity.pdbx_description
1 polymer ?
#
loop_
_entity_poly.entity_id
_entity_poly.type
_entity_poly.pdbx_seq_one_letter_code
_entity_poly.pdbx_strand_id
1 'polypeptide(L)' 'MVLNAGEIQQVGTPLELYERHANLFVARFIGSPTMNILDVPPGAGGLRLKNNMTLRGPSQASRPEHLDIAAR' A
#
# COMPACT_ATOMS: atom_id res chain seq x y z
N MET A 1 8.16 3.29 -16.01
CA MET A 1 6.81 3.82 -16.35
C MET A 1 5.80 2.72 -16.12
N VAL A 2 4.63 3.08 -15.56
CA VAL A 2 3.50 2.18 -15.33
C VAL A 2 2.31 2.64 -16.15
N LEU A 3 1.73 1.73 -16.93
CA LEU A 3 0.61 1.96 -17.82
C LEU A 3 -0.52 1.00 -17.43
N ASN A 4 -1.75 1.47 -17.46
CA ASN A 4 -2.94 0.65 -17.27
C ASN A 4 -3.98 1.04 -18.34
N ALA A 5 -4.47 0.05 -19.09
CA ALA A 5 -5.51 0.25 -20.10
C ALA A 5 -5.26 1.39 -21.11
N GLY A 6 -4.00 1.62 -21.50
CA GLY A 6 -3.64 2.71 -22.42
C GLY A 6 -3.34 4.05 -21.75
N GLU A 7 -3.58 4.16 -20.43
CA GLU A 7 -3.33 5.37 -19.66
C GLU A 7 -2.07 5.28 -18.81
N ILE A 8 -1.29 6.35 -18.79
CA ILE A 8 -0.11 6.46 -17.93
C ILE A 8 -0.57 6.62 -16.48
N GLN A 9 -0.17 5.69 -15.62
CA GLN A 9 -0.47 5.73 -14.19
C GLN A 9 0.63 6.45 -13.40
N GLN A 10 1.90 6.21 -13.75
CA GLN A 10 3.05 6.88 -13.14
C GLN A 10 4.29 6.77 -14.03
N VAL A 11 5.10 7.84 -14.05
CA VAL A 11 6.43 7.87 -14.68
C VAL A 11 7.44 8.25 -13.60
N GLY A 12 8.58 7.55 -13.59
CA GLY A 12 9.63 7.73 -12.59
C GLY A 12 10.67 6.62 -12.68
N THR A 13 11.73 6.74 -11.88
CA THR A 13 12.75 5.71 -11.69
C THR A 13 12.16 4.44 -11.05
N PRO A 14 12.80 3.27 -11.20
CA PRO A 14 12.33 2.05 -10.54
C PRO A 14 12.12 2.22 -9.03
N LEU A 15 13.02 2.97 -8.37
CA LEU A 15 12.92 3.23 -6.94
C LEU A 15 11.73 4.12 -6.59
N GLU A 16 11.48 5.21 -7.35
CA GLU A 16 10.32 6.07 -7.12
C GLU A 16 9.00 5.34 -7.35
N LEU A 17 8.94 4.50 -8.37
CA LEU A 17 7.77 3.66 -8.64
C LEU A 17 7.52 2.65 -7.51
N TYR A 18 8.57 2.23 -6.81
CA TYR A 18 8.49 1.33 -5.67
C TYR A 18 8.18 2.06 -4.35
N GLU A 19 8.78 3.23 -4.09
CA GLU A 19 8.67 3.96 -2.82
C GLU A 19 7.47 4.89 -2.72
N ARG A 20 7.08 5.48 -3.85
CA ARG A 20 6.11 6.59 -3.87
C ARG A 20 5.09 6.35 -4.96
N HIS A 21 4.18 5.43 -4.67
CA HIS A 21 3.09 5.08 -5.57
C HIS A 21 2.08 6.23 -5.69
N ALA A 22 1.73 6.60 -6.91
CA ALA A 22 0.72 7.61 -7.18
C ALA A 22 -0.71 7.12 -6.93
N ASN A 23 -0.94 5.81 -7.02
CA ASN A 23 -2.25 5.20 -6.81
C ASN A 23 -2.14 3.70 -6.44
N LEU A 24 -3.28 3.10 -6.10
CA LEU A 24 -3.37 1.70 -5.69
C LEU A 24 -2.97 0.71 -6.80
N PHE A 25 -3.19 1.05 -8.07
CA PHE A 25 -2.76 0.20 -9.18
C PHE A 25 -1.24 0.09 -9.21
N VAL A 26 -0.53 1.21 -9.12
CA VAL A 26 0.96 1.21 -9.08
C VAL A 26 1.45 0.45 -7.84
N ALA A 27 0.84 0.67 -6.67
CA ALA A 27 1.17 -0.02 -5.42
C ALA A 27 0.97 -1.55 -5.46
N ARG A 28 0.05 -2.03 -6.29
CA ARG A 28 -0.20 -3.46 -6.50
C ARG A 28 0.71 -4.09 -7.54
N PHE A 29 1.21 -3.29 -8.48
CA PHE A 29 1.85 -3.80 -9.69
C PHE A 29 3.38 -3.73 -9.64
N ILE A 30 3.95 -2.86 -8.81
CA ILE A 30 5.38 -2.68 -8.70
C ILE A 30 5.92 -3.40 -7.46
N GLY A 31 6.84 -4.34 -7.70
CA GLY A 31 7.55 -5.09 -6.65
C GLY A 31 6.97 -6.48 -6.40
N SER A 32 7.86 -7.40 -6.02
CA SER A 32 7.50 -8.70 -5.45
C SER A 32 8.21 -8.81 -4.10
N PRO A 33 7.48 -9.00 -2.99
CA PRO A 33 6.03 -9.16 -2.90
C PRO A 33 5.28 -7.81 -3.03
N THR A 34 4.01 -7.88 -3.45
CA THR A 34 3.14 -6.70 -3.60
C THR A 34 2.70 -6.14 -2.24
N MET A 35 2.21 -4.90 -2.21
CA MET A 35 1.69 -4.26 -0.98
C MET A 35 0.56 -5.04 -0.31
N ASN A 36 0.54 -5.05 1.03
CA ASN A 36 -0.65 -5.38 1.81
C ASN A 36 -1.66 -4.24 1.67
N ILE A 37 -2.93 -4.54 1.40
CA ILE A 37 -3.98 -3.54 1.20
C ILE A 37 -5.14 -3.82 2.15
N LEU A 38 -5.62 -2.77 2.80
CA LEU A 38 -6.73 -2.79 3.74
C LEU A 38 -7.85 -1.90 3.21
N ASP A 39 -9.01 -2.48 2.97
CA ASP A 39 -10.20 -1.72 2.59
C ASP A 39 -10.84 -1.13 3.85
N VAL A 40 -10.87 0.20 3.95
CA VAL A 40 -11.33 0.93 5.13
C VAL A 40 -12.38 1.96 4.71
N PRO A 41 -13.58 1.94 5.31
CA PRO A 41 -14.59 2.95 5.05
C PRO A 41 -14.06 4.36 5.35
N PRO A 42 -14.34 5.34 4.48
CA PRO A 42 -13.92 6.73 4.71
C PRO A 42 -14.53 7.27 6.01
N GLY A 43 -13.73 8.01 6.79
CA GLY A 43 -14.17 8.64 8.04
C GLY A 43 -13.89 7.86 9.33
N ALA A 44 -13.35 6.64 9.24
CA ALA A 44 -12.77 5.97 10.41
C ALA A 44 -11.46 6.68 10.78
N GLY A 45 -11.43 7.45 11.87
CA GLY A 45 -10.25 8.17 12.39
C GLY A 45 -9.09 7.29 12.87
N GLY A 46 -8.90 6.13 12.25
CA GLY A 46 -7.97 5.06 12.59
C GLY A 46 -8.61 3.69 12.33
N LEU A 47 -7.79 2.70 11.95
CA LEU A 47 -8.24 1.32 11.81
C LEU A 47 -7.92 0.54 13.09
N ARG A 48 -8.93 -0.07 13.72
CA ARG A 48 -8.74 -0.99 14.86
C ARG A 48 -8.85 -2.42 14.38
N LEU A 49 -7.76 -3.17 14.49
CA LEU A 49 -7.68 -4.58 14.13
C LEU A 49 -8.19 -5.45 15.28
N LYS A 50 -8.59 -6.69 14.97
CA LYS A 50 -9.20 -7.64 15.94
C LYS A 50 -8.35 -7.89 17.20
N ASN A 51 -7.04 -7.70 17.11
CA ASN A 51 -6.08 -7.85 18.21
C ASN A 51 -5.85 -6.55 19.02
N ASN A 52 -6.78 -5.59 18.98
CA ASN A 52 -6.63 -4.25 19.57
C ASN A 52 -5.47 -3.40 19.00
N MET A 53 -4.81 -3.84 17.92
CA MET A 53 -3.82 -3.01 17.24
C MET A 53 -4.53 -1.87 16.52
N THR A 54 -4.09 -0.63 16.78
CA THR A 54 -4.63 0.56 16.12
C THR A 54 -3.62 1.04 15.10
N LEU A 55 -3.95 0.91 13.81
CA LEU A 55 -3.17 1.55 12.75
C LEU A 55 -3.53 3.03 12.72
N ARG A 56 -2.55 3.87 13.08
CA ARG A 56 -2.67 5.33 13.00
C ARG A 56 -2.04 5.78 11.69
N GLY A 57 -2.87 6.22 10.75
CA GLY A 57 -2.41 6.80 9.50
C GLY A 57 -3.43 6.62 8.37
N PRO A 58 -3.34 7.44 7.31
CA PRO A 58 -4.21 7.34 6.14
C PRO A 58 -3.83 6.19 5.19
N SER A 59 -2.82 5.37 5.52
CA SER A 59 -2.27 4.39 4.60
C SER A 59 -3.11 3.11 4.55
N GLN A 60 -3.93 3.01 3.51
CA GLN A 60 -4.65 1.80 3.10
C GLN A 60 -3.73 0.70 2.52
N ALA A 61 -2.42 0.98 2.36
CA ALA A 61 -1.47 0.01 1.84
C ALA A 61 -0.12 0.08 2.58
N SER A 62 0.50 -1.09 2.85
CA SER A 62 1.81 -1.22 3.50
C SER A 62 2.69 -2.27 2.85
N ARG A 63 4.00 -2.02 2.82
CA ARG A 63 4.96 -2.98 2.25
C ARG A 63 5.11 -4.22 3.13
N PRO A 64 5.32 -5.41 2.54
CA PRO A 64 5.54 -6.64 3.31
C PRO A 64 6.75 -6.58 4.24
N GLU A 65 7.87 -5.98 3.81
CA GLU A 65 9.08 -5.85 4.64
C GLU A 65 8.93 -4.90 5.83
N HIS A 66 7.87 -4.08 5.85
CA HIS A 66 7.54 -3.22 6.98
C HIS A 66 6.56 -3.89 7.97
N LEU A 67 6.14 -5.13 7.71
CA LEU A 67 5.31 -5.92 8.62
C LEU A 67 6.16 -7.00 9.30
N ASP A 68 6.40 -6.85 10.60
CA ASP A 68 6.90 -7.94 11.43
C ASP A 68 5.73 -8.77 11.98
N ILE A 69 5.71 -10.07 11.67
CA ILE A 69 4.75 -11.01 12.25
C ILE A 69 5.33 -11.52 13.57
N ALA A 70 4.92 -10.91 14.68
CA ALA A 70 5.19 -11.45 16.01
C ALA A 70 4.22 -12.61 16.30
N ALA A 71 4.63 -13.85 15.99
CA ALA A 71 3.95 -15.05 16.47
C ALA A 71 4.34 -15.29 17.94
N ARG A 72 3.35 -15.45 18.81
CA ARG A 72 3.54 -15.85 20.21
C ARG A 72 2.95 -17.23 20.42
#